data_AF-A0A392PVJ2-F1
#
_entry.id   AF-A0A392PVJ2-F1
#
_cell.length_a   1.000
_cell.length_b   1.000
_cell.length_c   1.000
_cell.angle_alpha   90.00
_cell.angle_beta   90.00
_cell.angle_gamma   90.00
#
_symmetry.space_group_name_H-M   'P 1'
#
loop_
_entity.id
_entity.type
_entity.pdbx_description
1 polymer ?
#
loop_
_entity_poly.entity_id
_entity_poly.type
_entity_poly.pdbx_seq_one_letter_code
_entity_poly.pdbx_strand_id
1 'polypeptide(L)'
;MDKTSLRLPDKSLALELVKFYTDLNMRRSFFSSILPFKPDVILFLGDYFDGGPYLLDEEWQESLNRFKHIFGLNAQGKYTDKEVYYIPGNHDIGYE
;
A
#
# COMPACT_ATOMS: atom_id res chain seq x y z
N MET A 1 0.16 5.44 -5.28
CA MET A 1 0.56 5.99 -6.59
C MET A 1 0.79 4.87 -7.58
N ASP A 2 -0.21 4.60 -8.39
CA ASP A 2 -0.19 3.61 -9.47
C ASP A 2 -0.48 4.32 -10.82
N LYS A 3 -0.84 3.56 -11.87
CA LYS A 3 -1.20 4.15 -13.17
C LYS A 3 -2.49 4.97 -13.15
N THR A 4 -3.34 4.76 -12.14
CA THR A 4 -4.57 5.53 -11.96
C THR A 4 -4.28 6.91 -11.36
N SER A 5 -3.21 7.01 -10.56
CA SER A 5 -2.76 8.26 -9.95
C SER A 5 -1.99 9.21 -10.88
N LEU A 6 -1.30 8.69 -11.89
CA LEU A 6 -0.43 9.46 -12.77
C LEU A 6 -0.75 9.14 -14.23
N ARG A 7 -0.94 10.17 -15.05
CA ARG A 7 -1.07 10.05 -16.51
C ARG A 7 0.28 9.73 -17.19
N LEU A 8 1.04 8.80 -16.65
CA LEU A 8 2.28 8.30 -17.24
C LEU A 8 1.98 6.97 -17.95
N PRO A 9 2.69 6.67 -19.06
CA PRO A 9 2.56 5.38 -19.71
C PRO A 9 2.87 4.25 -18.74
N ASP A 10 2.09 3.17 -18.84
CA ASP A 10 2.32 1.94 -18.10
C ASP A 10 3.75 1.44 -18.33
N LYS A 11 4.44 1.10 -17.24
CA LYS A 11 5.83 0.61 -17.24
C LYS A 11 6.86 1.60 -17.82
N SER A 12 6.58 2.91 -17.79
CA SER A 12 7.60 3.91 -18.07
C SER A 12 8.64 3.99 -16.94
N LEU A 13 9.91 4.21 -17.31
CA LEU A 13 11.01 4.39 -16.34
C LEU A 13 10.73 5.51 -15.33
N ALA A 14 10.09 6.59 -15.77
CA ALA A 14 9.69 7.69 -14.90
C ALA A 14 8.68 7.24 -13.83
N LEU A 15 7.66 6.46 -14.23
CA LEU A 15 6.68 5.92 -13.31
C LEU A 15 7.32 4.93 -12.32
N GLU A 16 8.23 4.08 -12.78
CA GLU A 16 8.95 3.14 -11.91
C GLU A 16 9.83 3.86 -10.87
N LEU A 17 10.56 4.89 -11.28
CA LEU A 17 11.37 5.70 -10.35
C LEU A 17 10.48 6.40 -9.32
N VAL A 18 9.37 7.00 -9.76
CA VAL A 18 8.42 7.66 -8.86
C VAL A 18 7.81 6.66 -7.88
N LYS A 19 7.40 5.48 -8.35
CA LYS A 19 6.91 4.39 -7.49
C LYS A 19 7.98 3.98 -6.46
N PHE A 20 9.22 3.75 -6.90
CA PHE A 20 10.33 3.36 -6.03
C PHE A 20 10.59 4.36 -4.90
N TYR A 21 10.73 5.65 -5.22
CA TYR A 21 10.98 6.67 -4.20
C TYR A 21 9.79 6.85 -3.24
N THR A 22 8.57 6.79 -3.76
CA THR A 22 7.35 6.88 -2.94
C THR A 22 7.25 5.70 -1.99
N ASP A 23 7.51 4.48 -2.47
CA ASP A 23 7.49 3.25 -1.68
C ASP A 23 8.54 3.27 -0.57
N LEU A 24 9.75 3.71 -0.89
CA LEU A 24 10.83 3.88 0.08
C LEU A 24 10.44 4.89 1.17
N ASN A 25 9.86 6.03 0.78
CA ASN A 25 9.42 7.06 1.70
C ASN A 25 8.30 6.59 2.63
N MET A 26 7.25 5.95 2.08
CA MET A 26 6.12 5.43 2.85
C MET A 26 6.58 4.33 3.82
N ARG A 27 7.42 3.40 3.36
CA ARG A 27 7.99 2.34 4.19
C ARG A 27 8.73 2.92 5.39
N ARG A 28 9.65 3.86 5.15
CA ARG A 28 10.42 4.49 6.23
C ARG A 28 9.52 5.23 7.20
N SER A 29 8.59 6.03 6.69
CA SER A 29 7.67 6.82 7.51
C SER A 29 6.81 5.94 8.41
N PHE A 30 6.24 4.87 7.85
CA PHE A 30 5.45 3.90 8.61
C PHE A 30 6.28 3.21 9.70
N PHE A 31 7.44 2.66 9.37
CA PHE A 31 8.25 1.99 10.40
C PHE A 31 8.74 2.94 11.48
N SER A 32 9.10 4.18 11.12
CA SER A 32 9.46 5.21 12.10
C SER A 32 8.29 5.59 13.02
N SER A 33 7.04 5.50 12.56
CA SER A 33 5.87 5.80 13.39
C SER A 33 5.44 4.65 14.29
N ILE A 34 5.79 3.39 13.98
CA ILE A 34 5.38 2.22 14.80
C ILE A 34 6.51 1.59 15.63
N LEU A 35 7.77 1.61 15.15
CA LEU A 35 8.91 0.98 15.83
C LEU A 35 9.11 1.47 17.28
N PRO A 36 9.02 2.79 17.58
CA PRO A 36 9.25 3.27 18.93
C PRO A 36 8.12 2.93 19.90
N PHE A 37 6.90 2.81 19.41
CA PHE A 37 5.69 2.72 20.24
C PHE A 37 5.21 1.28 20.45
N LYS A 38 5.67 0.32 19.64
CA LYS A 38 5.36 -1.12 19.78
C LYS A 38 3.85 -1.40 19.90
N PRO A 39 3.01 -0.86 19.00
CA PRO A 39 1.55 -0.94 19.13
C PRO A 39 1.06 -2.39 19.16
N ASP A 40 0.05 -2.71 19.96
CA ASP A 40 -0.55 -4.05 20.01
C ASP A 40 -1.41 -4.36 18.79
N VAL A 41 -2.03 -3.32 18.22
CA VAL A 41 -2.92 -3.40 17.06
C VAL A 41 -2.52 -2.35 16.02
N ILE A 42 -2.60 -2.71 14.74
CA ILE A 42 -2.46 -1.79 13.61
C ILE A 42 -3.78 -1.79 12.83
N LEU A 43 -4.38 -0.61 12.68
CA LEU A 43 -5.61 -0.43 11.92
C LEU A 43 -5.34 0.43 10.69
N PHE A 44 -5.55 -0.15 9.51
CA PHE A 44 -5.52 0.56 8.23
C PHE A 44 -6.92 1.08 7.90
N LEU A 45 -7.00 2.37 7.53
CA LEU A 45 -8.25 3.12 7.36
C LEU A 45 -8.44 3.58 5.92
N GLY A 46 -8.60 2.63 5.02
CA GLY A 46 -9.07 2.83 3.65
C GLY A 46 -8.09 3.53 2.71
N ASP A 47 -8.55 3.65 1.47
CA ASP A 47 -7.87 4.25 0.32
C ASP A 47 -6.45 3.69 0.13
N TYR A 48 -6.36 2.36 0.14
CA TYR A 48 -5.13 1.62 -0.13
C TYR A 48 -4.73 1.74 -1.60
N PHE A 49 -5.75 1.76 -2.46
CA PHE A 49 -5.64 1.95 -3.90
C PHE A 49 -6.26 3.30 -4.28
N ASP A 50 -5.85 3.85 -5.42
CA ASP A 50 -6.40 5.11 -5.92
C ASP A 50 -7.58 4.86 -6.89
N GLY A 51 -7.62 3.70 -7.52
CA GLY A 51 -8.70 3.30 -8.42
C GLY A 51 -9.00 1.80 -8.32
N GLY A 52 -9.11 1.27 -7.10
CA GLY A 52 -9.34 -0.16 -6.82
C GLY A 52 -10.44 -0.80 -7.69
N PRO A 53 -11.63 -0.19 -7.83
CA PRO A 53 -12.72 -0.72 -8.66
C PRO A 53 -12.43 -0.78 -10.17
N TYR A 54 -11.41 -0.05 -10.63
CA TYR A 54 -11.04 0.05 -12.04
C TYR A 54 -9.82 -0.82 -12.40
N LEU A 55 -9.25 -1.54 -11.43
CA LEU A 55 -8.14 -2.45 -11.65
C LEU A 55 -8.65 -3.80 -12.15
N LEU A 56 -7.91 -4.41 -13.08
CA LEU A 56 -8.08 -5.83 -13.40
C LEU A 56 -7.60 -6.68 -12.21
N ASP A 57 -8.06 -7.93 -12.13
CA ASP A 57 -7.70 -8.84 -11.04
C ASP A 57 -6.19 -8.95 -10.85
N GLU A 58 -5.41 -9.08 -11.93
CA GLU A 58 -3.95 -9.13 -11.85
C GLU A 58 -3.34 -7.84 -11.32
N GLU A 59 -3.85 -6.69 -11.76
CA GLU A 59 -3.37 -5.36 -11.36
C GLU A 59 -3.71 -5.05 -9.90
N TRP A 60 -4.87 -5.53 -9.45
CA TRP A 60 -5.29 -5.48 -8.06
C TRP A 60 -4.37 -6.34 -7.20
N GLN A 61 -4.04 -7.57 -7.62
CA GLN A 61 -3.09 -8.43 -6.91
C GLN A 61 -1.69 -7.82 -6.86
N GLU A 62 -1.20 -7.22 -7.95
CA GLU A 62 0.08 -6.49 -7.95
C GLU A 62 0.07 -5.33 -6.95
N SER A 63 -1.03 -4.55 -6.93
CA SER A 63 -1.20 -3.42 -6.01
C SER A 63 -1.26 -3.88 -4.55
N LEU A 64 -1.99 -4.96 -4.27
CA LEU A 64 -2.04 -5.57 -2.94
C LEU A 64 -0.66 -6.09 -2.50
N ASN A 65 0.07 -6.76 -3.39
CA ASN A 65 1.41 -7.27 -3.08
C ASN A 65 2.39 -6.14 -2.76
N ARG A 66 2.32 -5.04 -3.52
CA ARG A 66 3.10 -3.82 -3.26
C ARG A 66 2.72 -3.17 -1.93
N PHE A 67 1.42 -3.01 -1.64
CA PHE A 67 0.93 -2.51 -0.35
C PHE A 67 1.52 -3.33 0.81
N LYS A 68 1.35 -4.66 0.76
CA LYS A 68 1.88 -5.55 1.79
C LYS A 68 3.41 -5.51 1.90
N HIS A 69 4.11 -5.32 0.77
CA HIS A 69 5.55 -5.15 0.78
C HIS A 69 5.95 -3.87 1.52
N ILE A 70 5.35 -2.72 1.19
CA ILE A 70 5.67 -1.40 1.75
C ILE A 70 5.48 -1.39 3.27
N PHE A 71 4.34 -1.90 3.74
CA PHE A 71 3.96 -1.90 5.15
C PHE A 71 4.45 -3.14 5.91
N GLY A 72 5.22 -4.03 5.26
CA GLY A 72 5.88 -5.17 5.91
C GLY A 72 4.94 -6.29 6.35
N LEU A 73 3.76 -6.40 5.76
CA LEU A 73 2.76 -7.44 6.04
C LEU A 73 3.16 -8.81 5.49
N ASN A 74 4.11 -8.85 4.54
CA ASN A 74 4.66 -10.07 3.94
C ASN A 74 5.94 -10.58 4.61
N ALA A 75 6.56 -9.77 5.47
CA ALA A 75 7.84 -10.11 6.06
C ALA A 75 7.61 -10.99 7.29
N GLN A 76 8.07 -12.24 7.25
CA GLN A 76 8.09 -13.10 8.43
C GLN A 76 8.96 -12.46 9.54
N GLY A 77 8.40 -12.31 10.74
CA GLY A 77 9.04 -11.67 11.90
C GLY A 77 8.57 -10.24 12.19
N LYS A 78 9.21 -9.59 13.20
CA LYS A 78 9.07 -8.22 13.77
C LYS A 78 7.68 -7.62 14.04
N TYR A 79 6.67 -7.95 13.24
CA TYR A 79 5.27 -7.49 13.32
C TYR A 79 4.25 -8.56 12.91
N THR A 80 4.68 -9.77 12.54
CA THR A 80 3.78 -10.91 12.25
C THR A 80 2.90 -11.31 13.43
N ASP A 81 3.29 -10.88 14.63
CA ASP A 81 2.64 -11.11 15.91
C ASP A 81 1.64 -10.01 16.29
N LYS A 82 1.57 -8.90 15.53
CA LYS A 82 0.61 -7.81 15.79
C LYS A 82 -0.70 -8.06 15.05
N GLU A 83 -1.81 -7.76 15.71
CA GLU A 83 -3.12 -7.84 15.08
C GLU A 83 -3.26 -6.69 14.08
N VAL A 84 -3.56 -7.03 12.82
CA VAL A 84 -3.73 -6.05 11.74
C VAL A 84 -5.15 -6.12 11.21
N TYR A 85 -5.84 -4.98 11.22
CA TYR A 85 -7.19 -4.83 10.71
C TYR A 85 -7.23 -3.84 9.54
N TYR A 86 -8.22 -4.04 8.66
CA TYR A 86 -8.39 -3.24 7.45
C TYR A 86 -9.86 -2.82 7.34
N ILE A 87 -10.07 -1.54 7.07
CA ILE A 87 -11.37 -0.98 6.68
C ILE A 87 -11.20 -0.41 5.28
N PRO A 88 -11.98 -0.81 4.25
CA PRO A 88 -11.83 -0.25 2.93
C PRO A 88 -12.35 1.20 2.88
N GLY A 89 -11.71 2.01 2.04
CA GLY A 89 -12.14 3.35 1.68
C GLY A 89 -12.87 3.37 0.34
N ASN A 90 -13.37 4.54 -0.05
CA ASN A 90 -14.12 4.70 -1.30
C ASN A 90 -13.25 4.51 -2.54
N HIS A 91 -11.93 4.73 -2.47
CA HIS A 91 -11.05 4.43 -3.60
C HIS A 91 -10.74 2.93 -3.74
N ASP A 92 -11.01 2.13 -2.71
CA ASP A 92 -10.81 0.67 -2.73
C ASP A 92 -12.01 -0.06 -3.33
N ILE A 93 -13.23 0.36 -2.97
CA ILE A 93 -14.49 -0.34 -3.32
C ILE A 93 -15.46 0.48 -4.17
N GLY A 94 -15.20 1.78 -4.35
CA GLY A 94 -16.09 2.70 -5.07
C GLY A 94 -17.15 3.35 -4.16
N TYR A 95 -18.04 4.10 -4.79
CA TYR A 95 -19.25 4.62 -4.17
C TYR A 95 -20.42 3.81 -4.72
N GLU A 96 -20.95 2.87 -3.95
CA GLU A 96 -22.25 2.25 -4.26
C GLU A 96 -23.40 3.22 -3.94
#